data_AF-A0A933M3D6-F1
#
_entry.id   AF-A0A933M3D6-F1
#
_cell.length_a   1.000
_cell.length_b   1.000
_cell.length_c   1.000
_cell.angle_alpha   90.00
_cell.angle_beta   90.00
_cell.angle_gamma   90.00
#
_symmetry.space_group_name_H-M   'P 1'
#
loop_
_entity.id
_entity.type
_entity.pdbx_description
1 polymer ?
#
loop_
_entity_poly.entity_id
_entity_poly.type
_entity_poly.pdbx_seq_one_letter_code
_entity_poly.pdbx_strand_id
1 'polypeptide(L)'
;MMLVIKLFSAVKDILLFAYKRPKDASIIILALLLSILFWRLNHEKNKTQEMIAKIEGLPPDTKQVVTIYRDCVVTKWRDGPTKIEYRDRYLPPEGHIEIVTKENESEKPPEVKIKDWGFTSRLGGGVVYSGKFLPLIDLKWAYWRRYSLTAGITRQFGGVGLSRHIDDFTPLKNLEILSLSGFDWNGKFHFGIGIRTNF
;
A
#
# COMPACT_ATOMS: atom_id res chain seq x y z
N MET A 1 17.81 15.28 26.72
CA MET A 1 19.13 15.46 26.05
C MET A 1 19.97 14.18 26.01
N MET A 2 20.10 13.43 27.12
CA MET A 2 20.94 12.21 27.19
C MET A 2 20.54 11.08 26.22
N LEU A 3 19.25 10.95 25.89
CA LEU A 3 18.74 9.92 24.97
C LEU A 3 19.17 10.17 23.51
N VAL A 4 19.25 11.45 23.11
CA VAL A 4 19.64 11.87 21.75
C VAL A 4 21.13 11.58 21.51
N ILE A 5 21.98 11.84 22.51
CA ILE A 5 23.43 11.60 22.42
C ILE A 5 23.73 10.10 22.28
N LYS A 6 23.05 9.24 23.05
CA LYS A 6 23.19 7.79 22.94
C LYS A 6 22.75 7.27 21.57
N LEU A 7 21.66 7.81 21.02
CA LEU A 7 21.18 7.45 19.69
C LEU A 7 22.21 7.81 18.60
N PHE A 8 22.78 9.01 18.65
CA PHE A 8 23.81 9.45 17.70
C PHE A 8 25.07 8.58 17.76
N SER A 9 25.53 8.22 18.97
CA SER A 9 26.67 7.31 19.11
C SER A 9 26.40 5.94 18.50
N ALA A 10 25.23 5.35 18.81
CA ALA A 10 24.86 4.05 18.26
C ALA A 10 24.76 4.06 16.72
N VAL A 11 24.18 5.11 16.14
CA VAL A 11 24.09 5.25 14.67
C VAL A 11 25.49 5.36 14.06
N LYS A 12 26.40 6.14 14.67
CA LYS A 12 27.78 6.27 14.20
C LYS A 12 28.50 4.92 14.22
N ASP A 13 28.36 4.14 15.28
CA ASP A 13 29.04 2.85 15.42
C ASP A 13 28.51 1.83 14.41
N ILE A 14 27.19 1.81 14.16
CA ILE A 14 26.56 0.98 13.13
C ILE A 14 27.07 1.36 11.73
N LEU A 15 27.14 2.65 11.41
CA LEU A 15 27.66 3.12 10.13
C LEU A 15 29.13 2.75 9.94
N LEU A 16 29.94 2.89 11.00
CA LEU A 16 31.34 2.53 10.98
C LEU A 16 31.54 1.01 10.80
N PHE A 17 30.68 0.20 11.43
CA PHE A 17 30.65 -1.25 11.24
C PHE A 17 30.31 -1.62 9.79
N ALA A 18 29.26 -1.01 9.23
CA ALA A 18 28.84 -1.25 7.85
C ALA A 18 29.94 -0.88 6.83
N TYR A 19 30.66 0.22 7.08
CA TYR A 19 31.78 0.64 6.25
C TYR A 19 32.98 -0.33 6.34
N LYS A 20 33.35 -0.75 7.55
CA LYS A 20 34.51 -1.64 7.77
C LYS A 20 34.25 -3.08 7.32
N ARG A 21 33.02 -3.56 7.39
CA ARG A 21 32.66 -4.97 7.13
C ARG A 21 31.40 -5.08 6.27
N PRO A 22 31.47 -4.72 4.98
CA PRO A 22 30.29 -4.64 4.12
C PRO A 22 29.61 -6.01 3.92
N LYS A 23 30.37 -7.12 3.90
CA LYS A 23 29.81 -8.49 3.78
C LYS A 23 29.04 -8.91 5.03
N ASP A 24 29.61 -8.70 6.22
CA ASP A 24 28.93 -9.04 7.47
C ASP A 24 27.69 -8.16 7.65
N ALA A 25 27.81 -6.87 7.34
CA ALA A 25 26.70 -5.94 7.40
C ALA A 25 25.56 -6.30 6.43
N SER A 26 25.87 -6.75 5.21
CA SER A 26 24.82 -7.18 4.26
C SER A 26 24.08 -8.43 4.74
N ILE A 27 24.78 -9.39 5.37
CA ILE A 27 24.17 -10.58 5.97
C ILE A 27 23.23 -10.18 7.12
N ILE A 28 23.68 -9.28 8.01
CA ILE A 28 22.85 -8.81 9.14
C ILE A 28 21.61 -8.07 8.64
N ILE A 29 21.76 -7.19 7.65
CA ILE A 29 20.64 -6.46 7.03
C ILE A 29 19.66 -7.45 6.39
N LEU A 30 20.15 -8.45 5.66
CA LEU A 30 19.32 -9.48 5.05
C LEU A 30 18.55 -10.29 6.11
N ALA A 31 19.22 -10.71 7.18
CA ALA A 31 18.59 -11.43 8.29
C ALA A 31 17.50 -10.60 8.98
N LEU A 32 17.74 -9.30 9.16
CA LEU A 32 16.76 -8.36 9.72
C LEU A 32 15.54 -8.22 8.79
N LEU A 33 15.78 -8.05 7.48
CA LEU A 33 14.70 -7.99 6.47
C LEU A 33 13.86 -9.27 6.45
N LEU A 34 14.51 -10.44 6.47
CA LEU A 34 13.82 -11.74 6.53
C LEU A 34 13.01 -11.91 7.83
N SER A 35 13.54 -11.44 8.96
CA SER A 35 12.84 -11.48 10.25
C SER A 35 11.59 -10.60 10.24
N ILE A 36 11.69 -9.39 9.66
CA ILE A 36 10.54 -8.48 9.49
C ILE A 36 9.50 -9.13 8.57
N LEU A 37 9.92 -9.73 7.44
CA LEU A 37 9.03 -10.45 6.53
C LEU A 37 8.33 -11.62 7.22
N PHE A 38 9.05 -12.43 7.99
CA PHE A 38 8.50 -13.57 8.72
C PHE A 38 7.49 -13.14 9.79
N TRP A 39 7.84 -12.14 10.61
CA TRP A 39 6.94 -11.57 11.60
C TRP A 39 5.64 -11.08 10.96
N ARG A 40 5.75 -10.44 9.79
CA ARG A 40 4.61 -9.93 9.04
C ARG A 40 3.73 -11.03 8.45
N LEU A 41 4.33 -12.06 7.85
CA LEU A 41 3.59 -13.23 7.37
C LEU A 41 2.79 -13.90 8.50
N ASN A 42 3.39 -14.00 9.70
CA ASN A 42 2.67 -14.52 10.86
C ASN A 42 1.56 -13.58 11.34
N HIS A 43 1.80 -12.27 11.35
CA HIS A 43 0.75 -11.31 11.71
C HIS A 43 -0.43 -11.36 10.73
N GLU A 44 -0.17 -11.46 9.42
CA GLU A 44 -1.24 -11.58 8.43
C GLU A 44 -1.99 -12.90 8.58
N LYS A 45 -1.30 -14.02 8.79
CA LYS A 45 -1.96 -15.31 9.11
C LYS A 45 -2.87 -15.21 10.33
N ASN A 46 -2.40 -14.57 11.40
CA ASN A 46 -3.20 -14.37 12.61
C ASN A 46 -4.41 -13.45 12.35
N LYS A 47 -4.24 -12.38 11.56
CA LYS A 47 -5.35 -11.50 11.15
C LYS A 47 -6.39 -12.27 10.33
N THR A 48 -5.95 -13.12 9.40
CA THR A 48 -6.84 -14.01 8.64
C THR A 48 -7.53 -15.01 9.56
N GLN A 49 -6.83 -15.60 10.53
CA GLN A 49 -7.41 -16.51 11.52
C GLN A 49 -8.39 -15.82 12.46
N GLU A 50 -8.15 -14.58 12.89
CA GLU A 50 -9.10 -13.76 13.68
C GLU A 50 -10.33 -13.37 12.85
N MET A 51 -10.15 -13.05 11.57
CA MET A 51 -11.25 -12.83 10.63
C MET A 51 -12.03 -14.12 10.39
N ILE A 52 -11.36 -15.29 10.44
CA ILE A 52 -11.97 -16.62 10.38
C ILE A 52 -12.64 -17.02 11.71
N ALA A 53 -12.13 -16.62 12.86
CA ALA A 53 -12.72 -16.93 14.17
C ALA A 53 -13.95 -16.07 14.46
N LYS A 54 -14.00 -14.82 13.95
CA LYS A 54 -15.23 -14.00 13.89
C LYS A 54 -16.25 -14.50 12.84
N ILE A 55 -16.15 -15.75 12.39
CA ILE A 55 -17.10 -16.46 11.47
C ILE A 55 -18.11 -17.30 12.25
N GLU A 56 -18.09 -17.32 13.59
CA GLU A 56 -19.19 -17.91 14.36
C GLU A 56 -20.48 -17.08 14.21
N GLY A 57 -21.25 -17.43 13.17
CA GLY A 57 -22.65 -17.08 12.94
C GLY A 57 -22.91 -15.70 12.33
N LEU A 58 -23.35 -15.65 11.06
CA LEU A 58 -24.27 -14.57 10.68
C LEU A 58 -25.58 -14.79 11.45
N PRO A 59 -26.19 -13.76 12.07
CA PRO A 59 -27.50 -13.89 12.68
C PRO A 59 -28.50 -14.52 11.67
N PRO A 60 -29.46 -15.35 12.12
CA PRO A 60 -30.40 -16.03 11.23
C PRO A 60 -31.16 -15.07 10.32
N ASP A 61 -31.32 -13.80 10.70
CA ASP A 61 -32.06 -12.81 9.91
C ASP A 61 -31.18 -11.97 8.97
N THR A 62 -29.85 -12.15 9.00
CA THR A 62 -28.92 -11.33 8.21
C THR A 62 -28.53 -12.03 6.91
N LYS A 63 -28.94 -11.48 5.76
CA LYS A 63 -28.58 -11.98 4.42
C LYS A 63 -27.13 -11.69 4.04
N GLN A 64 -26.63 -10.52 4.47
CA GLN A 64 -25.29 -10.05 4.12
C GLN A 64 -24.74 -9.09 5.18
N VAL A 65 -23.44 -9.18 5.45
CA VAL A 65 -22.68 -8.21 6.23
C VAL A 65 -21.56 -7.68 5.35
N VAL A 66 -21.49 -6.36 5.22
CA VAL A 66 -20.39 -5.66 4.57
C VAL A 66 -19.57 -5.00 5.65
N THR A 67 -18.35 -5.48 5.87
CA THR A 67 -17.39 -4.85 6.78
C THR A 67 -16.37 -4.08 5.95
N ILE A 68 -16.39 -2.77 6.12
CA ILE A 68 -15.47 -1.85 5.46
C ILE A 68 -14.27 -1.68 6.37
N TYR A 69 -13.14 -2.28 5.98
CA TYR A 69 -11.84 -1.96 6.54
C TYR A 69 -11.22 -0.81 5.74
N ARG A 70 -10.09 -0.28 6.21
CA ARG A 70 -9.44 0.88 5.57
C ARG A 70 -8.88 0.55 4.18
N ASP A 71 -8.42 -0.68 3.98
CA ASP A 71 -7.68 -1.18 2.81
C ASP A 71 -8.42 -2.31 2.08
N CYS A 72 -9.51 -2.82 2.66
CA CYS A 72 -10.31 -3.86 2.03
C CYS A 72 -11.78 -3.80 2.42
N VAL A 73 -12.62 -4.39 1.58
CA VAL A 73 -14.03 -4.63 1.85
C VAL A 73 -14.23 -6.11 1.97
N VAL A 74 -14.70 -6.51 3.14
CA VAL A 74 -15.06 -7.89 3.41
C VAL A 74 -16.56 -8.01 3.32
N THR A 75 -17.01 -8.78 2.32
CA THR A 75 -18.42 -9.09 2.15
C THR A 75 -18.67 -10.53 2.56
N LYS A 76 -19.64 -10.73 3.46
CA LYS A 76 -20.17 -12.03 3.83
C LYS A 76 -21.61 -12.12 3.33
N TRP A 77 -21.98 -13.15 2.57
CA TRP A 77 -23.39 -13.41 2.23
C TRP A 77 -23.76 -14.86 2.47
N ARG A 78 -25.03 -15.10 2.75
CA ARG A 78 -25.58 -16.44 2.95
C ARG A 78 -26.06 -17.01 1.62
N ASP A 79 -25.58 -18.20 1.27
CA ASP A 79 -25.93 -18.96 0.06
C ASP A 79 -26.68 -20.25 0.46
N GLY A 80 -27.88 -20.07 1.04
CA GLY A 80 -28.70 -21.16 1.58
C GLY A 80 -28.67 -21.28 3.11
N PRO A 81 -29.35 -22.28 3.71
CA PRO A 81 -29.59 -22.31 5.16
C PRO A 81 -28.31 -22.46 6.00
N THR A 82 -27.25 -23.06 5.45
CA THR A 82 -26.02 -23.40 6.19
C THR A 82 -24.74 -22.89 5.54
N LYS A 83 -24.76 -22.49 4.26
CA LYS A 83 -23.56 -22.08 3.53
C LYS A 83 -23.43 -20.57 3.57
N ILE A 84 -22.25 -20.10 3.99
CA ILE A 84 -21.87 -18.70 4.02
C ILE A 84 -20.65 -18.55 3.11
N GLU A 85 -20.71 -17.63 2.16
CA GLU A 85 -19.59 -17.31 1.29
C GLU A 85 -18.89 -16.03 1.73
N TYR A 86 -17.58 -16.00 1.49
CA TYR A 86 -16.69 -14.93 1.90
C TYR A 86 -15.99 -14.34 0.68
N ARG A 87 -15.96 -13.00 0.60
CA ARG A 87 -15.21 -12.28 -0.42
C ARG A 87 -14.43 -11.14 0.20
N ASP A 88 -13.12 -11.18 0.02
CA ASP A 88 -12.21 -10.06 0.30
C ASP A 88 -11.89 -9.35 -1.02
N ARG A 89 -12.00 -8.03 -1.03
CA ARG A 89 -11.63 -7.19 -2.15
C ARG A 89 -10.86 -5.95 -1.66
N TYR A 90 -9.75 -5.65 -2.32
CA TYR A 90 -8.96 -4.46 -2.06
C TYR A 90 -9.77 -3.17 -2.31
N LEU A 91 -9.62 -2.22 -1.40
CA LEU A 91 -10.18 -0.87 -1.49
C LEU A 91 -9.01 0.11 -1.67
N PRO A 92 -8.84 0.72 -2.85
CA PRO A 92 -7.80 1.73 -3.02
C PRO A 92 -8.07 2.93 -2.09
N PRO A 93 -7.03 3.61 -1.58
CA PRO A 93 -7.20 4.80 -0.74
C PRO A 93 -8.02 5.91 -1.42
N GLU A 94 -8.06 5.94 -2.75
CA GLU A 94 -8.83 6.86 -3.59
C GLU A 94 -10.24 6.33 -3.94
N GLY A 95 -10.49 5.06 -3.70
CA GLY A 95 -11.74 4.39 -4.06
C GLY A 95 -12.87 4.69 -3.09
N HIS A 96 -14.07 4.42 -3.55
CA HIS A 96 -15.27 4.44 -2.72
C HIS A 96 -16.11 3.19 -2.96
N ILE A 97 -17.02 2.92 -2.01
CA ILE A 97 -17.85 1.71 -1.98
C ILE A 97 -19.29 2.12 -2.23
N GLU A 98 -19.93 1.44 -3.16
CA GLU A 98 -21.36 1.57 -3.41
C GLU A 98 -22.04 0.24 -3.07
N ILE A 99 -23.00 0.31 -2.14
CA ILE A 99 -23.88 -0.81 -1.80
C ILE A 99 -25.18 -0.57 -2.57
N VAL A 100 -25.43 -1.41 -3.58
CA VAL A 100 -26.61 -1.26 -4.44
C VAL A 100 -27.62 -2.35 -4.08
N THR A 101 -28.74 -1.93 -3.50
CA THR A 101 -29.91 -2.79 -3.27
C THR A 101 -30.90 -2.56 -4.40
N LYS A 102 -31.24 -3.62 -5.16
CA LYS A 102 -32.27 -3.52 -6.21
C LYS A 102 -33.64 -3.76 -5.59
N GLU A 103 -34.54 -2.79 -5.69
CA GLU A 103 -35.91 -2.89 -5.15
C GLU A 103 -36.69 -4.10 -5.70
N ASN A 104 -36.42 -4.50 -6.95
CA ASN A 104 -37.12 -5.61 -7.61
C ASN A 104 -36.53 -7.01 -7.32
N GLU A 105 -35.43 -7.12 -6.55
CA GLU A 105 -34.79 -8.41 -6.23
C GLU A 105 -34.50 -8.51 -4.72
N SER A 106 -35.49 -8.23 -3.86
CA SER A 106 -35.39 -8.28 -2.39
C SER A 106 -34.86 -9.63 -1.85
N GLU A 107 -35.01 -10.71 -2.62
CA GLU A 107 -34.51 -12.03 -2.25
C GLU A 107 -32.99 -12.17 -2.39
N LYS A 108 -32.34 -11.39 -3.29
CA LYS A 108 -30.90 -11.46 -3.53
C LYS A 108 -30.10 -10.55 -2.58
N PRO A 109 -28.91 -10.98 -2.14
CA PRO A 109 -28.03 -10.13 -1.35
C PRO A 109 -27.62 -8.86 -2.13
N PRO A 110 -27.56 -7.68 -1.49
CA PRO A 110 -27.15 -6.44 -2.16
C PRO A 110 -25.76 -6.54 -2.81
N GLU A 111 -25.64 -5.97 -4.00
CA GLU A 111 -24.39 -6.02 -4.74
C GLU A 111 -23.42 -4.96 -4.19
N VAL A 112 -22.23 -5.40 -3.77
CA VAL A 112 -21.15 -4.49 -3.37
C VAL A 112 -20.27 -4.20 -4.56
N LYS A 113 -20.37 -2.98 -5.09
CA LYS A 113 -19.51 -2.49 -6.15
C LYS A 113 -18.41 -1.64 -5.54
N ILE A 114 -17.17 -2.00 -5.84
CA ILE A 114 -15.99 -1.23 -5.45
C ILE A 114 -15.53 -0.51 -6.70
N LYS A 115 -15.46 0.82 -6.63
CA LYS A 115 -14.89 1.60 -7.71
C LYS A 115 -13.37 1.57 -7.57
N ASP A 116 -12.76 0.64 -8.29
CA ASP A 116 -11.31 0.40 -8.27
C ASP A 116 -10.55 1.24 -9.31
N TRP A 117 -11.21 2.16 -10.00
CA TRP A 117 -10.57 3.04 -10.99
C TRP A 117 -11.21 4.42 -11.03
N GLY A 118 -10.41 5.41 -11.41
CA GLY A 118 -10.91 6.76 -11.63
C GLY A 118 -9.81 7.80 -11.75
N PHE A 119 -10.24 9.03 -11.98
CA PHE A 119 -9.38 10.20 -11.90
C PHE A 119 -9.29 10.66 -10.44
N THR A 120 -8.14 11.23 -10.10
CA THR A 120 -7.86 11.81 -8.79
C THR A 120 -6.93 13.01 -8.95
N SER A 121 -6.82 13.83 -7.91
CA SER A 121 -5.91 14.96 -7.86
C SER A 121 -5.29 15.00 -6.47
N ARG A 122 -4.43 14.01 -6.21
CA ARG A 122 -3.74 13.87 -4.91
C ARG A 122 -2.30 14.28 -5.03
N LEU A 123 -1.88 15.19 -4.15
CA LEU A 123 -0.48 15.55 -4.02
C LEU A 123 0.27 14.43 -3.31
N GLY A 124 1.48 14.17 -3.76
CA GLY A 124 2.39 13.24 -3.12
C GLY A 124 3.80 13.78 -3.08
N GLY A 125 4.62 13.08 -2.33
CA GLY A 125 6.03 13.39 -2.20
C GLY A 125 6.83 12.14 -1.90
N GLY A 126 8.11 12.18 -2.26
CA GLY A 126 8.96 11.01 -2.14
C GLY A 126 10.39 11.28 -2.55
N VAL A 127 11.08 10.19 -2.87
CA VAL A 127 12.45 10.21 -3.35
C VAL A 127 12.57 9.30 -4.56
N VAL A 128 13.17 9.80 -5.63
CA VAL A 128 13.47 9.05 -6.86
C VAL A 128 14.97 8.96 -7.05
N TYR A 129 15.46 7.79 -7.43
CA TYR A 129 16.83 7.57 -7.83
C TYR A 129 16.96 7.63 -9.35
N SER A 130 17.74 8.58 -9.85
CA SER A 130 18.10 8.73 -11.27
C SER A 130 19.58 9.14 -11.37
N GLY A 131 20.46 8.17 -11.13
CA GLY A 131 21.91 8.40 -10.92
C GLY A 131 22.27 9.03 -9.56
N LYS A 132 21.34 9.81 -8.99
CA LYS A 132 21.38 10.34 -7.61
C LYS A 132 19.99 10.31 -6.99
N PHE A 133 19.92 10.37 -5.65
CA PHE A 133 18.66 10.51 -4.93
C PHE A 133 18.14 11.94 -5.05
N LEU A 134 16.91 12.07 -5.56
CA LEU A 134 16.24 13.33 -5.83
C LEU A 134 14.94 13.40 -5.04
N PRO A 135 14.69 14.48 -4.28
CA PRO A 135 13.36 14.71 -3.74
C PRO A 135 12.37 14.89 -4.89
N LEU A 136 11.19 14.30 -4.72
CA LEU A 136 10.10 14.32 -5.66
C LEU A 136 8.88 14.98 -5.01
N ILE A 137 8.23 15.85 -5.79
CA ILE A 137 6.84 16.25 -5.57
C ILE A 137 6.06 15.78 -6.78
N ASP A 138 4.89 15.19 -6.58
CA ASP A 138 4.06 14.73 -7.68
C ASP A 138 2.57 14.94 -7.43
N LEU A 139 1.83 14.84 -8.53
CA LEU A 139 0.37 14.84 -8.56
C LEU A 139 -0.06 13.49 -9.14
N LYS A 140 -0.92 12.76 -8.42
CA LYS A 140 -1.59 11.57 -8.92
C LYS A 140 -2.82 12.00 -9.71
N TRP A 141 -2.90 11.56 -10.98
CA TRP A 141 -3.96 11.94 -11.92
C TRP A 141 -5.04 10.87 -12.05
N ALA A 142 -4.65 9.61 -12.00
CA ALA A 142 -5.58 8.50 -12.14
C ALA A 142 -5.08 7.30 -11.34
N TYR A 143 -6.00 6.44 -10.96
CA TYR A 143 -5.70 5.17 -10.32
C TYR A 143 -6.48 4.04 -10.98
N TRP A 144 -5.87 2.86 -10.95
CA TRP A 144 -6.49 1.61 -11.33
C TRP A 144 -5.98 0.50 -10.43
N ARG A 145 -6.86 0.00 -9.56
CA ARG A 145 -6.57 -0.95 -8.50
C ARG A 145 -5.43 -0.42 -7.63
N ARG A 146 -4.27 -1.08 -7.68
CA ARG A 146 -3.08 -0.72 -6.93
C ARG A 146 -2.13 0.17 -7.71
N TYR A 147 -2.41 0.44 -8.97
CA TYR A 147 -1.58 1.23 -9.85
C TYR A 147 -2.10 2.65 -9.93
N SER A 148 -1.21 3.60 -10.17
CA SER A 148 -1.55 5.00 -10.27
C SER A 148 -0.67 5.68 -11.31
N LEU A 149 -1.30 6.56 -12.10
CA LEU A 149 -0.63 7.44 -13.04
C LEU A 149 -0.34 8.76 -12.33
N THR A 150 0.92 9.17 -12.35
CA THR A 150 1.40 10.38 -11.69
C THR A 150 2.12 11.29 -12.67
N ALA A 151 2.14 12.59 -12.37
CA ALA A 151 3.02 13.56 -12.99
C ALA A 151 3.89 14.16 -11.89
N GLY A 152 5.20 14.05 -12.03
CA GLY A 152 6.15 14.38 -10.98
C GLY A 152 7.22 15.33 -11.44
N ILE A 153 7.73 16.13 -10.50
CA ILE A 153 8.83 17.05 -10.71
C ILE A 153 9.90 16.85 -9.65
N THR A 154 11.15 16.79 -10.11
CA THR A 154 12.34 16.82 -9.27
C THR A 154 13.16 18.06 -9.62
N ARG A 155 14.22 18.35 -8.86
CA ARG A 155 15.16 19.42 -9.23
C ARG A 155 15.86 19.17 -10.57
N GLN A 156 15.96 17.92 -11.02
CA GLN A 156 16.70 17.55 -12.23
C GLN A 156 15.79 17.43 -13.45
N PHE A 157 14.61 16.83 -13.30
CA PHE A 157 13.69 16.57 -14.40
C PHE A 157 12.25 16.50 -13.95
N GLY A 158 11.33 16.73 -14.88
CA GLY A 158 9.90 16.52 -14.73
C GLY A 158 9.37 15.50 -15.72
N GLY A 159 8.31 14.79 -15.36
CA GLY A 159 7.79 13.71 -16.21
C GLY A 159 6.52 13.06 -15.71
N VAL A 160 6.15 11.99 -16.40
CA VAL A 160 5.03 11.12 -16.05
C VAL A 160 5.55 9.83 -15.45
N GLY A 161 4.79 9.26 -14.52
CA GLY A 161 5.18 8.09 -13.78
C GLY A 161 4.04 7.11 -13.57
N LEU A 162 4.43 5.87 -13.37
CA LEU A 162 3.56 4.80 -12.90
C LEU A 162 3.99 4.44 -11.49
N SER A 163 3.02 4.34 -10.61
CA SER A 163 3.23 3.98 -9.22
C SER A 163 2.36 2.79 -8.84
N ARG A 164 2.82 1.99 -7.87
CA ARG A 164 2.10 0.84 -7.32
C ARG A 164 2.13 0.89 -5.81
N HIS A 165 0.96 0.80 -5.18
CA HIS A 165 0.83 0.62 -3.73
C HIS A 165 1.57 -0.63 -3.26
N ILE A 166 2.39 -0.47 -2.21
CA ILE A 166 3.14 -1.54 -1.53
C ILE A 166 2.81 -1.60 -0.04
N ASP A 167 1.64 -1.10 0.32
CA ASP A 167 0.99 -1.34 1.61
C ASP A 167 0.80 -2.84 1.90
N ASP A 168 0.71 -3.67 0.85
CA ASP A 168 0.79 -5.13 0.94
C ASP A 168 2.11 -5.66 1.48
N PHE A 169 3.19 -4.88 1.42
CA PHE A 169 4.54 -5.30 1.84
C PHE A 169 5.07 -4.53 3.04
N THR A 170 4.44 -3.42 3.41
CA THR A 170 4.94 -2.52 4.45
C THR A 170 3.84 -2.09 5.41
N PRO A 171 4.15 -1.82 6.70
CA PRO A 171 3.18 -1.21 7.62
C PRO A 171 2.93 0.28 7.31
N LEU A 172 3.70 0.85 6.38
CA LEU A 172 3.61 2.24 5.98
C LEU A 172 2.44 2.41 5.01
N LYS A 173 1.41 3.10 5.50
CA LYS A 173 0.19 3.37 4.74
C LYS A 173 0.51 4.32 3.58
N ASN A 174 -0.21 4.15 2.46
CA ASN A 174 -0.06 4.96 1.25
C ASN A 174 1.35 4.96 0.63
N LEU A 175 2.21 4.01 1.01
CA LEU A 175 3.52 3.88 0.41
C LEU A 175 3.39 3.21 -0.96
N GLU A 176 4.03 3.80 -1.95
CA GLU A 176 4.04 3.32 -3.32
C GLU A 176 5.47 3.26 -3.86
N ILE A 177 5.75 2.25 -4.68
CA ILE A 177 6.91 2.25 -5.57
C ILE A 177 6.53 3.06 -6.80
N LEU A 178 7.40 3.95 -7.23
CA LEU A 178 7.20 4.81 -8.39
C LEU A 178 8.31 4.60 -9.41
N SER A 179 7.95 4.52 -10.68
CA SER A 179 8.84 4.78 -11.81
C SER A 179 8.44 6.09 -12.46
N LEU A 180 9.39 7.01 -12.69
CA LEU A 180 9.18 8.32 -13.29
C LEU A 180 10.09 8.45 -14.53
N SER A 181 9.51 8.85 -15.65
CA SER A 181 10.23 9.09 -16.91
C SER A 181 9.88 10.46 -17.46
N GLY A 182 10.87 11.21 -17.92
CA GLY A 182 10.66 12.54 -18.46
C GLY A 182 11.92 13.21 -18.96
N PHE A 183 11.91 14.54 -19.00
CA PHE A 183 13.00 15.34 -19.56
C PHE A 183 13.51 16.35 -18.52
N ASP A 184 14.82 16.59 -18.52
CA ASP A 184 15.38 17.70 -17.77
C ASP A 184 15.14 19.05 -18.44
N TRP A 185 15.59 20.11 -17.78
CA TRP A 185 15.47 21.49 -18.23
C TRP A 185 16.21 21.78 -19.54
N ASN A 186 17.10 20.88 -19.97
CA ASN A 186 17.85 20.98 -21.23
C ASN A 186 17.31 20.02 -22.30
N GLY A 187 16.19 19.33 -22.04
CA GLY A 187 15.58 18.38 -22.98
C GLY A 187 16.23 17.00 -23.03
N LYS A 188 17.12 16.65 -22.09
CA LYS A 188 17.69 15.29 -22.00
C LYS A 188 16.73 14.37 -21.26
N PHE A 189 16.56 13.15 -21.78
CA PHE A 189 15.71 12.14 -21.15
C PHE A 189 16.31 11.59 -19.85
N HIS A 190 15.46 11.42 -18.83
CA HIS A 190 15.79 10.80 -17.56
C HIS A 190 14.73 9.77 -17.18
N PHE A 191 15.19 8.70 -16.52
CA PHE A 191 14.36 7.68 -15.90
C PHE A 191 14.81 7.51 -14.45
N GLY A 192 13.84 7.34 -13.56
CA GLY A 192 14.14 7.06 -12.17
C GLY A 192 13.12 6.15 -11.51
N ILE A 193 13.58 5.44 -10.49
CA ILE A 193 12.76 4.56 -9.65
C ILE A 193 12.86 5.06 -8.22
N GLY A 194 11.74 5.06 -7.50
CA GLY A 194 11.67 5.66 -6.19
C GLY A 194 10.54 5.10 -5.33
N ILE A 195 10.38 5.74 -4.18
CA ILE A 195 9.26 5.54 -3.27
C ILE A 195 8.53 6.87 -3.08
N ARG A 196 7.20 6.82 -3.00
CA ARG A 196 6.35 7.98 -2.76
C ARG A 196 5.28 7.66 -1.72
N THR A 197 4.78 8.71 -1.08
CA THR A 197 3.56 8.68 -0.26
C THR A 197 2.61 9.77 -0.75
N ASN A 198 1.30 9.52 -0.64
CA ASN A 198 0.29 10.55 -0.84
C ASN A 198 0.07 11.34 0.46
N PHE A 199 -0.27 12.63 0.34
CA PHE A 199 -0.68 13.50 1.43
C PHE A 199 -2.19 13.78 1.38
#